data_AF-A0A2G5P9N5-F1
#
_entry.id   AF-A0A2G5P9N5-F1
#
_cell.length_a   1.000
_cell.length_b   1.000
_cell.length_c   1.000
_cell.angle_alpha   90.00
_cell.angle_beta   90.00
_cell.angle_gamma   90.00
#
_symmetry.space_group_name_H-M   'P 1'
#
loop_
_entity.id
_entity.type
_entity.pdbx_description
1 polymer ?
#
loop_
_entity_poly.entity_id
_entity_poly.type
_entity_poly.pdbx_seq_one_letter_code
_entity_poly.pdbx_strand_id
1 'polypeptide(L)'
;MTTLVLTAHGSADPRCAANARAVAGRLRRTRPGLDVRVGFCDQNSPGLAEVLAGLRDARAAVVTPLLLADAYHARIDIPRQIGGCGRRGVRQADVLGEDDRLVTVLRERLGRLGVSGRDSELGVLVVAIGSSHAAANARTVQVAPKLAAATR
;
A
#
# COMPACT_ATOMS: atom_id res chain seq x y z
N MET A 1 13.14 -8.75 -17.62
CA MET A 1 12.74 -8.99 -16.21
C MET A 1 11.92 -7.79 -15.75
N THR A 2 10.73 -8.02 -15.18
CA THR A 2 9.87 -6.92 -14.70
C THR A 2 10.37 -6.42 -13.36
N THR A 3 10.47 -5.10 -13.22
CA THR A 3 10.83 -4.46 -11.94
C THR A 3 9.56 -4.03 -11.21
N LEU A 4 9.38 -4.52 -9.99
CA LEU A 4 8.29 -4.11 -9.11
C LEU A 4 8.84 -3.13 -8.08
N VAL A 5 8.44 -1.86 -8.15
CA VAL A 5 8.86 -0.83 -7.19
C VAL A 5 7.74 -0.65 -6.18
N LEU A 6 7.91 -1.20 -4.97
CA LEU A 6 6.98 -0.97 -3.87
C LEU A 6 7.20 0.44 -3.34
N THR A 7 6.17 1.28 -3.45
CA THR A 7 6.24 2.67 -3.01
C THR A 7 5.47 2.86 -1.72
N ALA A 8 6.18 3.10 -0.63
CA ALA A 8 5.58 3.51 0.63
C ALA A 8 5.63 5.04 0.77
N HIS A 9 4.76 5.62 1.60
CA HIS A 9 4.82 7.06 1.85
C HIS A 9 6.15 7.44 2.52
N GLY A 10 6.55 6.65 3.52
CA GLY A 10 7.67 6.93 4.40
C GLY A 10 7.23 7.67 5.66
N SER A 11 8.03 7.55 6.72
CA SER A 11 7.71 8.08 8.04
C SER A 11 8.98 8.17 8.91
N ALA A 12 8.97 9.12 9.84
CA ALA A 12 9.91 9.15 10.96
C ALA A 12 9.79 7.91 11.87
N ASP A 13 8.64 7.23 11.89
CA ASP A 13 8.50 5.94 12.59
C ASP A 13 9.27 4.84 11.84
N PRO A 14 10.35 4.27 12.42
CA PRO A 14 11.17 3.27 11.74
C PRO A 14 10.41 2.00 11.37
N ARG A 15 9.28 1.72 12.03
CA ARG A 15 8.44 0.54 11.75
C ARG A 15 7.80 0.62 10.36
N CYS A 16 7.54 1.83 9.84
CA CYS A 16 6.97 2.02 8.51
C CYS A 16 7.91 1.47 7.43
N ALA A 17 9.17 1.93 7.43
CA ALA A 17 10.18 1.49 6.48
C ALA A 17 10.53 0.00 6.66
N ALA A 18 10.58 -0.49 7.91
CA ALA A 18 10.79 -1.91 8.19
C ALA A 18 9.70 -2.78 7.57
N ASN A 19 8.42 -2.40 7.69
CA ASN A 19 7.30 -3.14 7.11
C ASN A 19 7.37 -3.19 5.58
N ALA A 20 7.63 -2.07 4.90
CA ALA A 20 7.77 -2.04 3.45
C ALA A 20 8.91 -2.96 2.96
N ARG A 21 10.06 -2.93 3.66
CA ARG A 21 11.21 -3.81 3.35
C ARG A 21 10.90 -5.29 3.64
N ALA A 22 10.14 -5.59 4.69
CA ALA A 22 9.72 -6.95 5.00
C ALA A 22 8.80 -7.54 3.91
N VAL A 23 7.84 -6.75 3.43
CA VAL A 23 6.97 -7.13 2.29
C VAL A 23 7.81 -7.38 1.05
N ALA A 24 8.74 -6.48 0.71
CA ALA A 24 9.66 -6.68 -0.41
C ALA A 24 10.50 -7.96 -0.26
N GLY A 25 11.03 -8.24 0.94
CA GLY A 25 11.76 -9.46 1.23
C GLY A 25 10.93 -10.72 0.99
N ARG A 26 9.66 -10.72 1.42
CA ARG A 26 8.74 -11.84 1.17
C ARG A 26 8.45 -12.01 -0.32
N LEU A 27 8.24 -10.92 -1.06
CA LEU A 27 8.02 -10.98 -2.51
C LEU A 27 9.24 -11.52 -3.26
N ARG A 28 10.46 -11.08 -2.93
CA ARG A 28 11.69 -11.61 -3.53
C ARG A 28 11.81 -13.13 -3.36
N ARG A 29 11.49 -13.64 -2.16
CA ARG A 29 11.52 -15.09 -1.88
C ARG A 29 10.43 -15.87 -2.61
N THR A 30 9.25 -15.30 -2.77
CA THR A 30 8.09 -15.99 -3.34
C THR A 30 7.95 -15.80 -4.85
N ARG A 31 8.63 -14.80 -5.43
CA ARG A 31 8.59 -14.41 -6.85
C ARG A 31 10.00 -14.10 -7.36
N PRO A 32 10.89 -15.09 -7.48
CA PRO A 32 12.29 -14.88 -7.85
C PRO A 32 12.49 -14.29 -9.26
N GLY A 33 11.48 -14.37 -10.14
CA GLY A 33 11.50 -13.75 -11.47
C GLY A 33 11.25 -12.24 -11.51
N LEU A 34 11.01 -11.59 -10.35
CA LEU A 34 10.80 -10.14 -10.25
C LEU A 34 12.01 -9.45 -9.62
N ASP A 35 12.40 -8.31 -10.19
CA ASP A 35 13.29 -7.37 -9.49
C ASP A 35 12.44 -6.49 -8.57
N VAL A 36 12.38 -6.85 -7.29
CA VAL A 36 11.59 -6.11 -6.30
C VAL A 36 12.45 -5.03 -5.65
N ARG A 37 12.06 -3.77 -5.80
CA ARG A 37 12.68 -2.59 -5.18
C ARG A 37 11.70 -1.93 -4.20
N VAL A 38 12.24 -1.16 -3.26
CA VAL A 38 11.44 -0.31 -2.36
C VAL A 38 11.86 1.13 -2.61
N GLY A 39 10.89 2.01 -2.77
CA GLY A 39 11.08 3.46 -2.81
C GLY A 39 10.12 4.15 -1.84
N PHE A 40 10.50 5.33 -1.38
CA PHE A 40 9.68 6.14 -0.48
C PHE A 40 9.31 7.47 -1.14
N CYS A 41 8.08 7.95 -0.88
CA CYS A 41 7.66 9.27 -1.34
C CYS A 41 8.37 10.38 -0.55
N ASP A 42 8.59 10.16 0.74
CA ASP A 42 9.17 11.13 1.68
C ASP A 42 9.86 10.43 2.87
N GLN A 43 10.61 11.17 3.70
CA GLN A 43 11.17 10.83 5.04
C GLN A 43 12.09 9.61 5.16
N ASN A 44 12.19 8.76 4.14
CA ASN A 44 13.03 7.57 4.16
C ASN A 44 13.75 7.39 2.81
N SER A 45 14.84 6.63 2.83
CA SER A 45 15.65 6.32 1.65
C SER A 45 15.61 4.83 1.29
N PRO A 46 15.76 4.49 0.00
CA PRO A 46 15.93 5.40 -1.14
C PRO A 46 14.60 6.06 -1.56
N GLY A 47 14.68 7.27 -2.13
CA GLY A 47 13.51 7.96 -2.66
C GLY A 47 12.98 7.27 -3.93
N LEU A 48 11.68 7.38 -4.22
CA LEU A 48 11.10 6.74 -5.42
C LEU A 48 11.81 7.22 -6.71
N ALA A 49 12.03 8.52 -6.86
CA ALA A 49 12.70 9.07 -8.04
C ALA A 49 14.14 8.53 -8.20
N GLU A 50 14.87 8.39 -7.09
CA GLU A 50 16.22 7.81 -7.06
C GLU A 50 16.20 6.34 -7.51
N VAL A 51 15.25 5.55 -6.98
CA VAL A 51 15.07 4.15 -7.39
C VAL A 51 14.79 4.04 -8.88
N LEU A 52 13.88 4.87 -9.41
CA LEU A 52 13.51 4.86 -10.82
C LEU A 52 14.66 5.30 -11.75
N ALA A 53 15.42 6.33 -11.35
CA ALA A 53 16.58 6.81 -12.09
C ALA A 53 17.67 5.72 -12.22
N GLY A 54 17.83 4.89 -11.20
CA GLY A 54 18.78 3.77 -11.19
C GLY A 54 18.35 2.53 -12.00
N LEU A 55 17.16 2.51 -12.61
CA LEU A 55 16.67 1.35 -13.34
C LEU A 55 17.26 1.24 -14.75
N ARG A 56 17.82 0.06 -15.06
CA ARG A 56 18.33 -0.28 -16.40
C ARG A 56 17.26 -0.14 -17.49
N ASP A 57 16.07 -0.70 -17.25
CA ASP A 57 14.91 -0.59 -18.14
C ASP A 57 13.67 -0.12 -17.36
N ALA A 58 13.31 1.14 -17.57
CA ALA A 58 12.14 1.74 -16.93
C ALA A 58 10.80 1.32 -17.56
N ARG A 59 10.80 0.83 -18.81
CA ARG A 59 9.56 0.38 -19.47
C ARG A 59 9.02 -0.92 -18.87
N ALA A 60 9.92 -1.72 -18.31
CA ALA A 60 9.60 -2.92 -17.56
C ALA A 60 9.21 -2.64 -16.10
N ALA A 61 9.21 -1.38 -15.65
CA ALA A 61 8.95 -1.02 -14.26
C ALA A 61 7.46 -0.79 -13.97
N VAL A 62 7.00 -1.32 -12.85
CA VAL A 62 5.67 -1.07 -12.28
C VAL A 62 5.81 -0.52 -10.87
N VAL A 63 5.44 0.74 -10.67
CA VAL A 63 5.32 1.37 -9.37
C VAL A 63 4.04 0.90 -8.71
N THR A 64 4.14 0.31 -7.53
CA THR A 64 3.02 -0.28 -6.77
C THR A 64 2.89 0.43 -5.43
N PRO A 65 1.93 1.35 -5.28
CA PRO A 65 1.73 2.07 -4.03
C PRO A 65 1.26 1.15 -2.90
N LEU A 66 2.03 1.08 -1.81
CA LEU A 66 1.64 0.43 -0.55
C LEU A 66 0.76 1.36 0.29
N LEU A 67 -0.31 1.87 -0.31
CA LEU A 67 -1.23 2.84 0.29
C LEU A 67 -2.62 2.21 0.45
N LEU A 68 -3.25 2.41 1.60
CA LEU A 68 -4.59 1.89 1.90
C LEU A 68 -5.72 2.83 1.47
N ALA A 69 -5.38 4.04 1.03
CA ALA A 69 -6.33 5.00 0.52
C ALA A 69 -5.84 5.55 -0.82
N ASP A 70 -6.74 5.59 -1.80
CA ASP A 70 -6.54 6.34 -3.04
C ASP A 70 -6.78 7.82 -2.73
N ALA A 71 -5.74 8.49 -2.24
CA ALA A 71 -5.77 9.88 -1.83
C ALA A 71 -4.67 10.69 -2.54
N TYR A 72 -4.31 11.86 -2.01
CA TYR A 72 -3.38 12.80 -2.64
C TYR A 72 -2.08 12.13 -3.14
N HIS A 73 -1.42 11.31 -2.31
CA HIS A 73 -0.13 10.72 -2.70
C HIS A 73 -0.22 9.78 -3.90
N ALA A 74 -1.28 8.98 -3.98
CA ALA A 74 -1.49 8.05 -5.08
C ALA A 74 -1.76 8.77 -6.41
N ARG A 75 -2.51 9.89 -6.37
CA ARG A 75 -2.98 10.59 -7.56
C ARG A 75 -2.09 11.73 -8.03
N ILE A 76 -1.34 12.34 -7.12
CA ILE A 76 -0.58 13.56 -7.41
C ILE A 76 0.91 13.33 -7.20
N ASP A 77 1.30 12.92 -6.00
CA ASP A 77 2.71 12.89 -5.61
C ASP A 77 3.49 11.80 -6.35
N ILE A 78 3.00 10.55 -6.36
CA ILE A 78 3.65 9.44 -7.06
C ILE A 78 3.74 9.71 -8.57
N PRO A 79 2.65 10.09 -9.28
CA PRO A 79 2.75 10.47 -10.68
C PRO A 79 3.74 11.61 -10.96
N ARG A 80 3.80 12.62 -10.09
CA ARG A 80 4.77 13.73 -10.21
C ARG A 80 6.21 13.22 -10.09
N GLN A 81 6.49 12.34 -9.13
CA GLN A 81 7.82 11.76 -8.95
C GLN A 81 8.21 10.83 -10.11
N ILE A 82 7.26 10.09 -10.67
CA ILE A 82 7.46 9.30 -11.90
C ILE A 82 7.78 10.22 -13.08
N GLY A 83 7.00 11.30 -13.28
CA GLY A 83 7.24 12.25 -14.36
C GLY A 83 8.58 13.01 -14.23
N GLY A 84 9.00 13.28 -12.99
CA GLY A 84 10.24 14.00 -12.69
C GLY A 84 11.52 13.16 -12.73
N CYS A 85 11.44 11.82 -12.77
CA CYS A 85 12.64 10.96 -12.71
C CYS A 85 13.43 10.86 -14.03
N GLY A 86 12.98 11.52 -15.10
CA GLY A 86 13.64 11.51 -16.41
C GLY A 86 13.55 10.18 -17.17
N ARG A 87 12.76 9.21 -16.68
CA ARG A 87 12.52 7.92 -17.33
C ARG A 87 11.13 7.88 -17.97
N ARG A 88 11.00 7.14 -19.07
CA ARG A 88 9.72 6.98 -19.80
C ARG A 88 9.24 5.52 -19.75
N GLY A 89 7.92 5.36 -19.78
CA GLY A 89 7.28 4.03 -19.83
C GLY A 89 7.13 3.32 -18.48
N VAL A 90 7.42 4.01 -17.37
CA VAL A 90 7.11 3.52 -16.03
C VAL A 90 5.59 3.44 -15.88
N ARG A 91 5.07 2.29 -15.48
CA ARG A 91 3.65 2.10 -15.19
C ARG A 91 3.40 2.26 -13.70
N GLN A 92 2.22 2.72 -13.34
CA GLN A 92 1.74 2.75 -11.96
C GLN A 92 0.57 1.77 -11.84
N ALA A 93 0.59 0.92 -10.81
CA ALA A 93 -0.54 0.10 -10.40
C ALA A 93 -1.46 0.89 -9.46
N ASP A 94 -2.67 0.39 -9.28
CA ASP A 94 -3.60 0.93 -8.28
C ASP A 94 -3.04 0.77 -6.86
N VAL A 95 -3.56 1.58 -5.94
CA VAL A 95 -3.29 1.44 -4.50
C VAL A 95 -3.85 0.12 -3.98
N LEU A 96 -3.40 -0.31 -2.80
CA LEU A 96 -3.98 -1.47 -2.12
C LEU A 96 -5.45 -1.24 -1.73
N GLY A 97 -5.78 -0.02 -1.29
CA GLY A 97 -7.16 0.39 -1.01
C GLY A 97 -7.90 -0.50 -0.01
N GLU A 98 -9.19 -0.67 -0.26
CA GLU A 98 -10.15 -1.47 0.50
C GLU A 98 -10.31 -2.91 -0.02
N ASP A 99 -9.24 -3.49 -0.58
CA ASP A 99 -9.22 -4.85 -1.15
C ASP A 99 -9.76 -5.88 -0.13
N ASP A 100 -10.67 -6.75 -0.58
CA ASP A 100 -11.35 -7.73 0.29
C ASP A 100 -10.38 -8.71 0.96
N ARG A 101 -9.21 -8.95 0.35
CA ARG A 101 -8.14 -9.76 0.97
C ARG A 101 -7.54 -9.05 2.17
N LEU A 102 -7.41 -7.73 2.15
CA LEU A 102 -6.95 -6.96 3.30
C LEU A 102 -8.00 -6.93 4.41
N VAL A 103 -9.28 -6.79 4.05
CA VAL A 103 -10.39 -6.92 5.01
C VAL A 103 -10.41 -8.31 5.64
N THR A 104 -10.11 -9.35 4.87
CA THR A 104 -9.98 -10.73 5.37
C THR A 104 -8.82 -10.84 6.38
N VAL A 105 -7.66 -10.27 6.09
CA VAL A 105 -6.53 -10.24 7.05
C VAL A 105 -6.89 -9.49 8.32
N LEU A 106 -7.65 -8.38 8.23
CA LEU A 106 -8.16 -7.67 9.40
C LEU A 106 -9.07 -8.57 10.25
N ARG A 107 -9.98 -9.31 9.62
CA ARG A 107 -10.85 -10.29 10.31
C ARG A 107 -10.06 -11.39 11.00
N GLU A 108 -9.09 -11.99 10.32
CA GLU A 108 -8.24 -13.02 10.91
C GLU A 108 -7.50 -12.52 12.15
N ARG A 109 -7.04 -11.26 12.13
CA ARG A 109 -6.39 -10.63 13.29
C ARG A 109 -7.35 -10.45 14.45
N LEU A 110 -8.58 -10.01 14.20
CA LEU A 110 -9.62 -9.88 15.22
C LEU A 110 -9.98 -11.25 15.82
N GLY A 111 -10.17 -12.27 14.99
CA GLY A 111 -10.46 -13.64 15.46
C GLY A 111 -9.34 -14.22 16.33
N ARG A 112 -8.07 -13.93 16.02
CA ARG A 112 -6.92 -14.32 16.88
C ARG A 112 -6.90 -13.62 18.24
N LEU A 113 -7.59 -12.49 18.38
CA LEU A 113 -7.78 -11.79 19.63
C LEU A 113 -9.04 -12.24 20.38
N GLY A 114 -9.76 -13.25 19.86
CA GLY A 114 -11.01 -13.75 20.45
C GLY A 114 -12.26 -12.94 20.08
N VAL A 115 -12.13 -11.94 19.19
CA VAL A 115 -13.27 -11.16 18.72
C VAL A 115 -14.15 -12.06 17.84
N SER A 116 -15.40 -12.25 18.26
CA SER A 116 -16.41 -13.02 17.55
C SER A 116 -17.53 -12.10 17.09
N GLY A 117 -18.00 -12.24 15.85
CA GLY A 117 -19.18 -11.48 15.39
C GLY A 117 -20.50 -11.93 16.00
N ARG A 118 -20.48 -12.91 16.91
CA ARG A 118 -21.63 -13.34 17.71
C ARG A 118 -21.70 -12.69 19.08
N ASP A 119 -20.65 -11.98 19.47
CA ASP A 119 -20.60 -11.24 20.73
C ASP A 119 -21.32 -9.90 20.55
N SER A 120 -22.54 -9.78 21.10
CA SER A 120 -23.34 -8.56 21.00
C SER A 120 -22.84 -7.42 21.89
N GLU A 121 -21.99 -7.72 22.88
CA GLU A 121 -21.46 -6.73 23.82
C GLU A 121 -20.19 -6.06 23.28
N LEU A 122 -19.64 -6.57 22.17
CA LEU A 122 -18.36 -6.14 21.61
C LEU A 122 -18.52 -5.42 20.27
N GLY A 123 -18.13 -4.13 20.23
CA GLY A 123 -18.05 -3.33 19.02
C GLY A 123 -16.63 -3.20 18.47
N VAL A 124 -16.48 -3.17 17.14
CA VAL A 124 -15.21 -2.86 16.48
C VAL A 124 -15.33 -1.53 15.73
N LEU A 125 -14.48 -0.56 16.10
CA LEU A 125 -14.38 0.72 15.40
C LEU A 125 -13.23 0.70 14.39
N VAL A 126 -13.53 0.96 13.12
CA VAL A 126 -12.52 1.14 12.08
C VAL A 126 -12.25 2.63 11.92
N VAL A 127 -11.04 3.06 12.27
CA VAL A 127 -10.61 4.47 12.20
C VAL A 127 -9.60 4.63 11.08
N ALA A 128 -9.76 5.68 10.28
CA ALA A 128 -8.82 6.09 9.24
C ALA A 128 -8.43 7.56 9.43
N ILE A 129 -7.24 7.93 8.94
CA ILE A 129 -6.73 9.32 8.97
C ILE A 129 -7.68 10.31 8.27
N GLY A 130 -8.44 9.84 7.28
CA GLY A 130 -9.31 10.67 6.47
C GLY A 130 -8.55 11.43 5.37
N SER A 131 -9.30 12.06 4.48
CA SER A 131 -8.78 12.84 3.36
C SER A 131 -9.67 14.04 3.10
N SER A 132 -9.12 15.12 2.55
CA SER A 132 -9.93 16.19 1.95
C SER A 132 -10.68 15.72 0.68
N HIS A 133 -10.36 14.53 0.15
CA HIS A 133 -11.00 13.98 -1.03
C HIS A 133 -12.17 13.07 -0.67
N ALA A 134 -13.40 13.56 -0.84
CA ALA A 134 -14.63 12.87 -0.43
C ALA A 134 -14.74 11.44 -0.99
N ALA A 135 -14.38 11.22 -2.26
CA ALA A 135 -14.43 9.89 -2.88
C ALA A 135 -13.45 8.88 -2.26
N ALA A 136 -12.32 9.34 -1.70
CA ALA A 136 -11.39 8.48 -0.97
C ALA A 136 -11.99 8.05 0.38
N ASN A 137 -12.65 8.98 1.06
CA ASN A 137 -13.34 8.71 2.33
C ASN A 137 -14.51 7.76 2.11
N ALA A 138 -15.32 7.97 1.06
CA ALA A 138 -16.45 7.12 0.74
C ALA A 138 -16.04 5.65 0.53
N ARG A 139 -14.91 5.40 -0.14
CA ARG A 139 -14.33 4.06 -0.28
C ARG A 139 -13.83 3.49 1.05
N THR A 140 -13.15 4.31 1.85
CA THR A 140 -12.66 3.91 3.19
C THR A 140 -13.81 3.52 4.13
N VAL A 141 -14.95 4.23 4.06
CA VAL A 141 -16.15 3.92 4.84
C VAL A 141 -16.69 2.51 4.55
N GLN A 142 -16.44 1.96 3.36
CA GLN A 142 -16.87 0.60 3.01
C GLN A 142 -16.12 -0.50 3.77
N VAL A 143 -14.97 -0.19 4.39
CA VAL A 143 -14.19 -1.19 5.13
C VAL A 143 -14.97 -1.76 6.31
N ALA A 144 -15.67 -0.91 7.08
CA ALA A 144 -16.43 -1.38 8.26
C ALA A 144 -17.62 -2.29 7.89
N PRO A 145 -18.50 -1.91 6.93
CA PRO A 145 -19.54 -2.82 6.43
C PRO A 145 -18.99 -4.13 5.87
N LYS A 146 -17.90 -4.10 5.08
CA LYS A 146 -17.25 -5.31 4.55
C LYS A 146 -16.70 -6.20 5.67
N LEU A 147 -16.14 -5.61 6.72
CA LEU A 147 -15.64 -6.34 7.86
C LEU A 147 -16.79 -7.06 8.57
N ALA A 148 -17.88 -6.34 8.87
CA ALA A 148 -19.06 -6.83 9.59
C ALA A 148 -19.85 -7.91 8.83
N ALA A 149 -19.98 -7.77 7.50
CA ALA A 149 -20.79 -8.67 6.68
C ALA A 149 -20.31 -10.13 6.68
N ALA A 150 -19.01 -10.36 6.91
CA ALA A 150 -18.40 -11.69 6.83
C ALA A 150 -17.80 -12.18 8.18
N THR A 151 -18.20 -11.59 9.30
CA THR A 151 -17.85 -12.02 10.67
C THR A 151 -18.88 -12.95 11.35
N ARG A 152 -19.76 -13.63 10.61
CA ARG A 152 -20.79 -14.53 11.18
C ARG A 152 -20.23 -15.79 11.88
#